data_AF-A0A9D7BH22-F1
#
_entry.id   AF-A0A9D7BH22-F1
#
_cell.length_a   1.000
_cell.length_b   1.000
_cell.length_c   1.000
_cell.angle_alpha   90.00
_cell.angle_beta   90.00
_cell.angle_gamma   90.00
#
_symmetry.space_group_name_H-M   'P 1'
#
loop_
_entity.id
_entity.type
_entity.pdbx_description
1 polymer ?
#
loop_
_entity_poly.entity_id
_entity_poly.type
_entity_poly.pdbx_seq_one_letter_code
_entity_poly.pdbx_strand_id
1 'polypeptide(L)'
;MLSLVFIFSLIITGISSFIALSFSNFFIRVAGPESSIISFAGIVSAYLIIGIPVLLLIAFFIRIAFKVKVRPEVNFTAWTIWFIALFFVFYAGTMTAVDFKKQQSIIKQSAFSIPDNSLYIGEMSYDFLPEYYPDYIKSPFKIYNDSLYVKYVDVQYFESDSPFVTIEQEFFARGMNDKKAIQNINKIQSSFLVNGNKINILPFIRMPKNSKWRNQGIKYKIYIPKGKNVIFEYDENHAKPFEIDLMEK
;
A
#
# COMPACT_ATOMS: atom_id res chain seq x y z
N MET A 1 -0.96 42.20 23.26
CA MET A 1 -1.21 40.81 23.73
C MET A 1 -1.85 39.95 22.65
N LEU A 2 -3.04 40.28 22.13
CA LEU A 2 -3.79 39.45 21.16
C LEU A 2 -2.97 38.99 19.94
N SER A 3 -2.23 39.88 19.27
CA SER A 3 -1.42 39.51 18.08
C SER A 3 -0.31 38.50 18.38
N LEU A 4 0.24 38.48 19.60
CA LEU A 4 1.23 37.47 20.01
C LEU A 4 0.57 36.09 20.13
N VAL A 5 -0.64 36.02 20.72
CA VAL A 5 -1.40 34.76 20.84
C VAL A 5 -1.69 34.17 19.46
N PHE A 6 -2.08 34.99 18.48
CA PHE A 6 -2.26 34.54 17.09
C PHE A 6 -0.96 34.04 16.45
N ILE A 7 0.17 34.73 16.65
CA ILE A 7 1.48 34.27 16.14
C ILE A 7 1.86 32.91 16.76
N PHE A 8 1.70 32.73 18.08
CA PHE A 8 1.96 31.45 18.74
C PHE A 8 1.05 30.34 18.21
N SER A 9 -0.25 30.61 18.02
CA SER A 9 -1.19 29.66 17.43
C SER A 9 -0.76 29.23 16.02
N LEU A 10 -0.35 30.16 15.16
CA LEU A 10 0.10 29.86 13.80
C LEU A 10 1.40 29.03 13.78
N ILE A 11 2.32 29.30 14.70
CA ILE A 11 3.55 28.50 14.86
C ILE A 11 3.18 27.05 15.24
N ILE A 12 2.30 26.86 16.22
CA ILE A 12 1.81 25.53 16.62
C ILE A 12 1.14 24.83 15.43
N THR A 13 0.23 25.51 14.71
CA THR A 13 -0.42 24.97 13.51
C THR A 13 0.58 24.56 12.43
N GLY A 14 1.62 25.36 12.20
CA GLY A 14 2.71 25.04 11.26
C GLY A 14 3.48 23.78 11.67
N ILE A 15 3.85 23.66 12.94
CA ILE A 15 4.54 22.48 13.50
C ILE A 15 3.66 21.23 13.39
N SER A 16 2.39 21.31 13.81
CA SER A 16 1.43 20.19 13.71
C SER A 16 1.24 19.75 12.25
N SER A 17 1.17 20.68 11.30
CA SER A 17 1.03 20.37 9.88
C SER A 17 2.30 19.72 9.30
N PHE A 18 3.48 20.17 9.72
CA PHE A 18 4.76 19.56 9.34
C PHE A 18 4.86 18.11 9.85
N ILE A 19 4.43 17.85 11.09
CA ILE A 19 4.36 16.51 11.67
C ILE A 19 3.36 15.63 10.89
N ALA A 20 2.17 16.15 10.57
CA ALA A 20 1.17 15.42 9.79
C ALA A 20 1.67 15.05 8.38
N LEU A 21 2.32 15.98 7.67
CA LEU A 21 2.97 15.68 6.39
C LEU A 21 4.10 14.65 6.54
N SER A 22 4.86 14.69 7.64
CA SER A 22 5.92 13.72 7.93
C SER A 22 5.37 12.30 8.06
N PHE A 23 4.20 12.12 8.70
CA PHE A 23 3.50 10.83 8.72
C PHE A 23 2.96 10.43 7.34
N SER A 24 2.46 11.39 6.54
CA SER A 24 1.95 11.11 5.18
C SER A 24 3.02 10.57 4.21
N ASN A 25 4.31 10.81 4.49
CA ASN A 25 5.43 10.28 3.71
C ASN A 25 5.38 8.75 3.54
N PHE A 26 4.80 8.00 4.48
CA PHE A 26 4.57 6.56 4.33
C PHE A 26 3.69 6.26 3.11
N PHE A 27 2.52 6.92 3.01
CA PHE A 27 1.60 6.75 1.90
C PHE A 27 2.19 7.22 0.57
N ILE A 28 3.01 8.28 0.56
CA ILE A 28 3.70 8.72 -0.67
C ILE A 28 4.80 7.72 -1.07
N ARG A 29 5.50 7.11 -0.10
CA ARG A 29 6.47 6.03 -0.36
C ARG A 29 5.80 4.79 -0.93
N VAL A 30 4.65 4.37 -0.39
CA VAL A 30 3.89 3.20 -0.83
C VAL A 30 3.14 3.44 -2.16
N ALA A 31 2.31 4.48 -2.23
CA ALA A 31 1.33 4.68 -3.30
C ALA A 31 1.59 5.90 -4.21
N GLY A 32 2.47 6.83 -3.83
CA GLY A 32 2.81 8.02 -4.63
C GLY A 32 3.47 7.70 -5.99
N PRO A 33 3.82 8.73 -6.80
CA PRO A 33 4.27 8.58 -8.19
C PRO A 33 5.42 7.58 -8.36
N GLU A 34 5.46 6.80 -9.44
CA GLU A 34 6.59 5.89 -9.69
C GLU A 34 7.93 6.64 -9.87
N SER A 35 7.92 7.83 -10.46
CA SER A 35 9.13 8.66 -10.56
C SER A 35 9.52 9.25 -9.21
N SER A 36 10.74 8.96 -8.76
CA SER A 36 11.33 9.54 -7.55
C SER A 36 11.42 11.07 -7.62
N ILE A 37 11.67 11.64 -8.79
CA ILE A 37 11.75 13.10 -8.99
C ILE A 37 10.37 13.73 -8.83
N ILE A 38 9.32 13.14 -9.43
CA ILE A 38 7.95 13.64 -9.30
C ILE A 38 7.43 13.45 -7.86
N SER A 39 7.76 12.32 -7.22
CA SER A 39 7.49 12.11 -5.79
C SER A 39 8.15 13.18 -4.92
N PHE A 40 9.45 13.46 -5.13
CA PHE A 40 10.18 14.47 -4.35
C PHE A 40 9.63 15.88 -4.57
N ALA A 41 9.42 16.28 -5.84
CA ALA A 41 8.83 17.57 -6.18
C ALA A 41 7.42 17.74 -5.56
N GLY A 42 6.59 16.69 -5.59
CA GLY A 42 5.28 16.67 -4.95
C GLY A 42 5.35 16.82 -3.43
N ILE A 43 6.28 16.12 -2.76
CA ILE A 43 6.49 16.24 -1.31
C ILE A 43 6.92 17.66 -0.94
N VAL A 44 7.98 18.19 -1.57
CA VAL A 44 8.46 19.57 -1.31
C VAL A 44 7.34 20.58 -1.54
N SER A 45 6.57 20.40 -2.61
CA SER A 45 5.45 21.28 -2.95
C SER A 45 4.31 21.20 -1.93
N ALA A 46 4.00 20.02 -1.37
CA ALA A 46 3.03 19.89 -0.29
C ALA A 46 3.46 20.67 0.97
N TYR A 47 4.75 20.65 1.34
CA TYR A 47 5.27 21.51 2.41
C TYR A 47 5.14 23.00 2.08
N LEU A 48 5.41 23.42 0.83
CA LEU A 48 5.27 24.83 0.42
C LEU A 48 3.81 25.31 0.41
N ILE A 49 2.85 24.46 0.01
CA ILE A 49 1.42 24.80 -0.01
C ILE A 49 0.89 25.14 1.39
N ILE A 50 1.37 24.47 2.43
CA ILE A 50 0.99 24.76 3.82
C ILE A 50 1.91 25.85 4.42
N GLY A 51 3.21 25.76 4.19
CA GLY A 51 4.21 26.63 4.80
C GLY A 51 4.09 28.08 4.36
N ILE A 52 3.87 28.35 3.07
CA ILE A 52 3.82 29.73 2.57
C ILE A 52 2.62 30.52 3.15
N PRO A 53 1.38 30.01 3.17
CA PRO A 53 0.26 30.70 3.83
C PRO A 53 0.51 30.95 5.32
N VAL A 54 1.06 29.97 6.05
CA VAL A 54 1.41 30.15 7.48
C VAL A 54 2.46 31.25 7.66
N LEU A 55 3.52 31.27 6.84
CA LEU A 55 4.55 32.31 6.86
C LEU A 55 3.99 33.70 6.49
N LEU A 56 3.11 33.80 5.50
CA LEU A 56 2.45 35.04 5.12
C LEU A 56 1.52 35.58 6.22
N LEU A 57 0.79 34.70 6.91
CA LEU A 57 -0.03 35.06 8.07
C LEU A 57 0.83 35.53 9.25
N ILE A 58 1.94 34.84 9.55
CA ILE A 58 2.89 35.28 10.59
C ILE A 58 3.48 36.65 10.24
N ALA A 59 3.92 36.86 8.99
CA ALA A 59 4.43 38.15 8.52
C ALA A 59 3.38 39.27 8.60
N PHE A 60 2.11 38.96 8.30
CA PHE A 60 0.98 39.88 8.46
C PHE A 60 0.76 40.31 9.92
N PHE A 61 0.75 39.36 10.86
CA PHE A 61 0.61 39.68 12.29
C PHE A 61 1.83 40.42 12.85
N ILE A 62 3.06 40.09 12.41
CA ILE A 62 4.28 40.85 12.76
C ILE A 62 4.19 42.29 12.23
N ARG A 63 3.75 42.49 10.98
CA ARG A 63 3.53 43.82 10.40
C ARG A 63 2.54 44.65 11.22
N ILE A 64 1.46 44.05 11.71
CA ILE A 64 0.48 44.73 12.57
C ILE A 64 1.07 45.04 13.95
N ALA A 65 1.69 44.05 14.60
CA ALA A 65 2.19 44.18 15.97
C ALA A 65 3.36 45.17 16.12
N PHE A 66 4.30 45.16 15.16
CA PHE A 66 5.54 45.93 15.20
C PHE A 66 5.58 47.09 14.19
N LYS A 67 4.51 47.32 13.42
CA LYS A 67 4.39 48.37 12.38
C LYS A 67 5.48 48.29 11.28
N VAL A 68 6.07 47.10 11.09
CA VAL A 68 7.14 46.86 10.10
C VAL A 68 6.58 46.90 8.67
N LYS A 69 7.27 47.60 7.76
CA LYS A 69 6.91 47.63 6.34
C LYS A 69 7.44 46.37 5.64
N VAL A 70 6.53 45.54 5.13
CA VAL A 70 6.86 44.43 4.22
C VAL A 70 6.80 44.93 2.78
N ARG A 71 7.84 44.61 2.00
CA ARG A 71 7.95 44.93 0.57
C ARG A 71 6.89 44.15 -0.25
N PRO A 72 6.09 44.79 -1.14
CA PRO A 72 5.06 44.10 -1.93
C PRO A 72 5.58 42.89 -2.73
N GLU A 73 6.83 42.97 -3.18
CA GLU A 73 7.55 41.94 -3.93
C GLU A 73 7.69 40.62 -3.15
N VAL A 74 7.73 40.68 -1.81
CA VAL A 74 7.77 39.48 -0.94
C VAL A 74 6.46 38.71 -1.05
N ASN A 75 5.32 39.42 -0.99
CA ASN A 75 4.00 38.80 -1.11
C ASN A 75 3.79 38.23 -2.52
N PHE A 76 4.18 38.97 -3.56
CA PHE A 76 4.05 38.53 -4.94
C PHE A 76 4.91 37.28 -5.24
N THR A 77 6.17 37.29 -4.78
CA THR A 77 7.08 36.14 -4.92
C THR A 77 6.56 34.92 -4.16
N ALA A 78 6.07 35.11 -2.92
CA ALA A 78 5.50 34.03 -2.12
C ALA A 78 4.28 33.38 -2.79
N TRP A 79 3.33 34.17 -3.29
CA TRP A 79 2.18 33.63 -4.02
C TRP A 79 2.58 32.95 -5.33
N THR A 80 3.56 33.49 -6.06
CA THR A 80 4.11 32.85 -7.27
C THR A 80 4.66 31.45 -6.97
N ILE A 81 5.49 31.31 -5.92
CA ILE A 81 6.03 30.01 -5.50
C ILE A 81 4.90 29.08 -5.03
N TRP A 82 3.89 29.60 -4.34
CA TRP A 82 2.73 28.82 -3.89
C TRP A 82 1.92 28.24 -5.05
N PHE A 83 1.65 29.01 -6.11
CA PHE A 83 0.97 28.51 -7.31
C PHE A 83 1.82 27.47 -8.08
N ILE A 84 3.14 27.64 -8.13
CA ILE A 84 4.06 26.64 -8.71
C ILE A 84 4.01 25.34 -7.90
N ALA A 85 4.04 25.41 -6.58
CA ALA A 85 3.89 24.25 -5.70
C ALA A 85 2.52 23.56 -5.90
N LEU A 86 1.44 24.34 -6.01
CA LEU A 86 0.11 23.83 -6.30
C LEU A 86 0.08 23.01 -7.62
N PHE A 87 0.68 23.54 -8.68
CA PHE A 87 0.84 22.81 -9.95
C PHE A 87 1.58 21.47 -9.78
N PHE A 88 2.71 21.45 -9.06
CA PHE A 88 3.47 20.21 -8.86
C PHE A 88 2.73 19.16 -8.03
N VAL A 89 1.92 19.55 -7.04
CA VAL A 89 1.07 18.60 -6.30
C VAL A 89 -0.02 18.02 -7.19
N PHE A 90 -0.71 18.85 -7.99
CA PHE A 90 -1.69 18.35 -8.96
C PHE A 90 -1.07 17.44 -10.01
N TYR A 91 0.13 17.78 -10.52
CA TYR A 91 0.85 16.95 -11.48
C TYR A 91 1.27 15.61 -10.86
N ALA A 92 1.81 15.59 -9.65
CA ALA A 92 2.14 14.36 -8.93
C ALA A 92 0.91 13.48 -8.67
N GLY A 93 -0.21 14.08 -8.24
CA GLY A 93 -1.48 13.38 -8.08
C GLY A 93 -2.00 12.78 -9.39
N THR A 94 -1.93 13.53 -10.49
CA THR A 94 -2.33 13.07 -11.83
C THR A 94 -1.46 11.91 -12.32
N MET A 95 -0.14 12.01 -12.17
CA MET A 95 0.78 10.91 -12.52
C MET A 95 0.52 9.66 -11.67
N THR A 96 0.20 9.82 -10.39
CA THR A 96 -0.22 8.72 -9.53
C THR A 96 -1.52 8.08 -10.03
N ALA A 97 -2.55 8.87 -10.36
CA ALA A 97 -3.82 8.35 -10.88
C ALA A 97 -3.64 7.62 -12.21
N VAL A 98 -2.79 8.14 -13.10
CA VAL A 98 -2.42 7.48 -14.37
C VAL A 98 -1.78 6.12 -14.11
N ASP A 99 -0.92 5.96 -13.10
CA ASP A 99 -0.32 4.66 -12.78
C ASP A 99 -1.33 3.56 -12.36
N PHE A 100 -2.60 3.88 -12.09
CA PHE A 100 -3.66 2.92 -11.76
C PHE A 100 -4.67 2.66 -12.91
N LYS A 101 -4.44 3.26 -14.10
CA LYS A 101 -5.39 3.30 -15.22
C LYS A 101 -5.76 1.94 -15.82
N LYS A 102 -4.80 1.03 -15.98
CA LYS A 102 -4.99 -0.32 -16.54
C LYS A 102 -4.75 -1.37 -15.48
N GLN A 103 -5.52 -2.45 -15.52
CA GLN A 103 -5.34 -3.64 -14.69
C GLN A 103 -5.06 -4.83 -15.60
N GLN A 104 -4.17 -5.73 -15.18
CA GLN A 104 -3.87 -7.00 -15.84
C GLN A 104 -3.77 -8.11 -14.78
N SER A 105 -3.91 -9.36 -15.22
CA SER A 105 -3.62 -10.54 -14.40
C SER A 105 -2.81 -11.59 -15.18
N ILE A 106 -2.10 -12.44 -14.43
CA ILE A 106 -1.37 -13.60 -14.93
C ILE A 106 -1.79 -14.79 -14.07
N ILE A 107 -2.32 -15.82 -14.71
CA ILE A 107 -2.74 -17.06 -14.06
C ILE A 107 -1.61 -18.09 -14.17
N LYS A 108 -1.32 -18.78 -13.06
CA LYS A 108 -0.48 -19.99 -13.02
C LYS A 108 -1.28 -21.11 -12.38
N GLN A 109 -1.17 -22.33 -12.87
CA GLN A 109 -1.91 -23.48 -12.37
C GLN A 109 -0.93 -24.59 -11.96
N SER A 110 -1.25 -25.32 -10.91
CA SER A 110 -0.49 -26.48 -10.45
C SER A 110 -1.44 -27.53 -9.89
N ALA A 111 -1.23 -28.80 -10.25
CA ALA A 111 -2.06 -29.92 -9.83
C ALA A 111 -1.24 -30.89 -8.96
N PHE A 112 -1.84 -31.36 -7.87
CA PHE A 112 -1.19 -32.18 -6.85
C PHE A 112 -1.99 -33.48 -6.65
N SER A 113 -1.29 -34.61 -6.70
CA SER A 113 -1.84 -35.90 -6.29
C SER A 113 -1.69 -36.01 -4.77
N ILE A 114 -2.80 -35.84 -4.04
CA ILE A 114 -2.86 -35.99 -2.59
C ILE A 114 -3.74 -37.21 -2.31
N PRO A 115 -3.17 -38.38 -1.96
CA PRO A 115 -3.94 -39.62 -1.82
C PRO A 115 -4.80 -39.64 -0.55
N ASP A 116 -4.40 -38.92 0.50
CA ASP A 116 -5.08 -38.87 1.79
C ASP A 116 -6.50 -38.31 1.67
N ASN A 117 -7.45 -38.91 2.41
CA ASN A 117 -8.84 -38.44 2.39
C ASN A 117 -9.01 -37.08 3.06
N SER A 118 -8.18 -36.76 4.05
CA SER A 118 -8.16 -35.46 4.73
C SER A 118 -7.16 -34.51 4.06
N LEU A 119 -7.56 -33.26 3.82
CA LEU A 119 -6.76 -32.18 3.28
C LEU A 119 -6.71 -31.03 4.29
N TYR A 120 -5.52 -30.71 4.80
CA TYR A 120 -5.30 -29.57 5.69
C TYR A 120 -4.96 -28.33 4.86
N ILE A 121 -5.62 -27.20 5.13
CA ILE A 121 -5.29 -25.93 4.50
C ILE A 121 -5.13 -24.86 5.58
N GLY A 122 -3.99 -24.19 5.60
CA GLY A 122 -3.67 -23.18 6.61
C GLY A 122 -2.78 -22.05 6.06
N GLU A 123 -2.54 -21.06 6.91
CA GLU A 123 -1.49 -20.07 6.66
C GLU A 123 -0.11 -20.68 6.92
N MET A 124 0.91 -20.23 6.18
CA MET A 124 2.28 -20.67 6.39
C MET A 124 2.80 -20.17 7.74
N SER A 125 3.20 -21.10 8.62
CA SER A 125 3.71 -20.77 9.96
C SER A 125 4.83 -19.72 9.89
N TYR A 126 4.81 -18.84 10.89
CA TYR A 126 5.79 -17.77 11.07
C TYR A 126 7.23 -18.30 11.19
N ASP A 127 7.42 -19.56 11.59
CA ASP A 127 8.74 -20.23 11.68
C ASP A 127 9.47 -20.35 10.33
N PHE A 128 8.73 -20.29 9.21
CA PHE A 128 9.29 -20.27 7.85
C PHE A 128 9.55 -18.84 7.34
N LEU A 129 9.20 -17.82 8.12
CA LEU A 129 9.57 -16.44 7.88
C LEU A 129 10.89 -16.14 8.59
N PRO A 130 11.79 -15.33 8.01
CA PRO A 130 13.01 -14.89 8.67
C PRO A 130 12.79 -14.48 10.12
N GLU A 131 13.67 -14.97 11.01
CA GLU A 131 13.62 -14.99 12.49
C GLU A 131 13.38 -13.64 13.21
N TYR A 132 13.22 -12.57 12.45
CA TYR A 132 12.94 -11.21 12.91
C TYR A 132 11.77 -10.55 12.13
N TYR A 133 10.83 -11.33 11.58
CA TYR A 133 9.55 -10.80 11.16
C TYR A 133 8.85 -10.23 12.39
N PRO A 134 8.66 -8.91 12.50
CA PRO A 134 8.19 -8.35 13.76
C PRO A 134 6.75 -8.75 13.96
N ASP A 135 6.41 -9.02 15.22
CA ASP A 135 5.07 -9.00 15.78
C ASP A 135 4.15 -8.09 14.95
N TYR A 136 3.09 -8.71 14.43
CA TYR A 136 2.03 -8.06 13.67
C TYR A 136 2.44 -7.36 12.35
N ILE A 137 2.04 -7.96 11.24
CA ILE A 137 1.45 -7.20 10.13
C ILE A 137 -0.02 -6.90 10.51
N LYS A 138 -0.23 -6.02 11.51
CA LYS A 138 -1.56 -5.49 11.91
C LYS A 138 -2.08 -4.46 10.90
N SER A 139 -1.16 -3.70 10.30
CA SER A 139 -1.42 -2.79 9.18
C SER A 139 -1.48 -3.57 7.86
N PRO A 140 -2.38 -3.24 6.91
CA PRO A 140 -2.38 -3.86 5.58
C PRO A 140 -1.10 -3.61 4.78
N PHE A 141 -0.29 -2.62 5.17
CA PHE A 141 1.02 -2.31 4.56
C PHE A 141 2.13 -2.25 5.63
N LYS A 142 3.29 -2.85 5.36
CA LYS A 142 4.51 -2.76 6.20
C LYS A 142 5.74 -2.64 5.30
N ILE A 143 6.69 -1.77 5.66
CA ILE A 143 8.00 -1.71 4.99
C ILE A 143 9.03 -2.31 5.95
N TYR A 144 9.79 -3.29 5.49
CA TYR A 144 10.82 -3.97 6.28
C TYR A 144 11.98 -4.41 5.37
N ASN A 145 13.23 -4.17 5.79
CA ASN A 145 14.45 -4.34 4.98
C ASN A 145 14.26 -3.80 3.54
N ASP A 146 13.78 -2.54 3.47
CA ASP A 146 13.37 -1.80 2.27
C ASP A 146 12.29 -2.45 1.37
N SER A 147 11.84 -3.67 1.66
CA SER A 147 10.81 -4.38 0.91
C SER A 147 9.42 -3.97 1.39
N LEU A 148 8.46 -3.93 0.47
CA LEU A 148 7.07 -3.62 0.78
C LEU A 148 6.27 -4.91 0.92
N TYR A 149 5.64 -5.07 2.08
CA TYR A 149 4.75 -6.18 2.42
C TYR A 149 3.31 -5.69 2.44
N VAL A 150 2.42 -6.46 1.80
CA VAL A 150 1.00 -6.10 1.68
C VAL A 150 0.13 -7.32 1.98
N LYS A 151 -0.81 -7.17 2.91
CA LYS A 151 -1.89 -8.14 3.14
C LYS A 151 -2.95 -7.98 2.04
N TYR A 152 -2.68 -8.55 0.88
CA TYR A 152 -3.63 -8.64 -0.23
C TYR A 152 -3.51 -10.00 -0.92
N VAL A 153 -3.87 -11.02 -0.15
CA VAL A 153 -3.99 -12.42 -0.55
C VAL A 153 -5.46 -12.80 -0.36
N ASP A 154 -6.09 -13.25 -1.44
CA ASP A 154 -7.47 -13.74 -1.49
C ASP A 154 -7.39 -15.26 -1.70
N VAL A 155 -8.20 -16.04 -0.98
CA VAL A 155 -8.20 -17.51 -1.06
C VAL A 155 -9.63 -18.00 -1.18
N GLN A 156 -9.90 -18.75 -2.24
CA GLN A 156 -11.21 -19.23 -2.62
C GLN A 156 -11.16 -20.75 -2.82
N TYR A 157 -12.19 -21.44 -2.39
CA TYR A 157 -12.29 -22.91 -2.42
C TYR A 157 -13.44 -23.33 -3.33
N PHE A 158 -13.19 -24.34 -4.16
CA PHE A 158 -14.15 -24.85 -5.13
C PHE A 158 -14.13 -26.38 -5.11
N GLU A 159 -15.28 -27.03 -5.25
CA GLU A 159 -15.30 -28.47 -5.54
C GLU A 159 -14.86 -28.76 -6.99
N SER A 160 -14.37 -29.97 -7.22
CA SER A 160 -13.91 -30.43 -8.53
C SER A 160 -14.18 -31.92 -8.72
N ASP A 161 -14.53 -32.28 -9.96
CA ASP A 161 -14.61 -33.67 -10.42
C ASP A 161 -13.23 -34.25 -10.78
N SER A 162 -12.17 -33.42 -10.78
CA SER A 162 -10.78 -33.87 -10.94
C SER A 162 -10.33 -34.68 -9.71
N PRO A 163 -9.56 -35.78 -9.88
CA PRO A 163 -8.93 -36.47 -8.75
C PRO A 163 -7.74 -35.70 -8.14
N PHE A 164 -7.27 -34.62 -8.79
CA PHE A 164 -6.14 -33.81 -8.34
C PHE A 164 -6.59 -32.54 -7.64
N VAL A 165 -5.97 -32.24 -6.48
CA VAL A 165 -6.09 -30.92 -5.86
C VAL A 165 -5.36 -29.91 -6.73
N THR A 166 -6.08 -28.92 -7.24
CA THR A 166 -5.55 -27.98 -8.23
C THR A 166 -5.54 -26.58 -7.64
N ILE A 167 -4.38 -25.92 -7.67
CA ILE A 167 -4.17 -24.57 -7.15
C ILE A 167 -3.92 -23.65 -8.35
N GLU A 168 -4.83 -22.70 -8.54
CA GLU A 168 -4.71 -21.62 -9.52
C GLU A 168 -4.31 -20.33 -8.78
N GLN A 169 -3.19 -19.76 -9.18
CA GLN A 169 -2.66 -18.50 -8.69
C GLN A 169 -2.92 -17.39 -9.71
N GLU A 170 -3.90 -16.53 -9.45
CA GLU A 170 -4.16 -15.34 -10.25
C GLU A 170 -3.42 -14.14 -9.64
N PHE A 171 -2.26 -13.82 -10.17
CA PHE A 171 -1.51 -12.62 -9.80
C PHE A 171 -2.05 -11.42 -10.57
N PHE A 172 -2.36 -10.30 -9.91
CA PHE A 172 -2.90 -9.11 -10.57
C PHE A 172 -2.20 -7.83 -10.12
N ALA A 173 -2.17 -6.83 -11.00
CA ALA A 173 -1.65 -5.49 -10.69
C ALA A 173 -2.21 -4.43 -11.65
N ARG A 174 -1.99 -3.15 -11.31
CA ARG A 174 -2.26 -2.00 -12.16
C ARG A 174 -1.00 -1.32 -12.68
N GLY A 175 -1.19 -0.54 -13.74
CA GLY A 175 -0.16 0.29 -14.37
C GLY A 175 -0.77 1.36 -15.27
N MET A 176 0.06 2.30 -15.74
CA MET A 176 -0.34 3.31 -16.75
C MET A 176 -0.75 2.73 -18.11
N ASN A 177 -0.27 1.51 -18.41
CA ASN A 177 -0.58 0.73 -19.59
C ASN A 177 -0.39 -0.76 -19.27
N ASP A 178 -0.80 -1.64 -20.17
CA ASP A 178 -0.86 -3.09 -19.94
C ASP A 178 0.55 -3.70 -19.74
N LYS A 179 1.54 -3.24 -20.52
CA LYS A 179 2.96 -3.58 -20.32
C LYS A 179 3.44 -3.24 -18.91
N LYS A 180 3.03 -2.09 -18.37
CA LYS A 180 3.40 -1.65 -17.03
C LYS A 180 2.69 -2.42 -15.93
N ALA A 181 1.42 -2.76 -16.12
CA ALA A 181 0.69 -3.62 -15.22
C ALA A 181 1.36 -5.01 -15.12
N ILE A 182 1.73 -5.62 -16.25
CA ILE A 182 2.50 -6.89 -16.30
C ILE A 182 3.86 -6.75 -15.59
N GLN A 183 4.59 -5.65 -15.80
CA GLN A 183 5.84 -5.39 -15.05
C GLN A 183 5.61 -5.28 -13.53
N ASN A 184 4.45 -4.81 -13.08
CA ASN A 184 4.10 -4.74 -11.67
C ASN A 184 3.63 -6.08 -11.10
N ILE A 185 2.99 -6.94 -11.91
CA ILE A 185 2.70 -8.35 -11.57
C ILE A 185 4.01 -9.11 -11.33
N ASN A 186 5.00 -8.95 -12.20
CA ASN A 186 6.29 -9.65 -12.10
C ASN A 186 7.14 -9.24 -10.87
N LYS A 187 6.74 -8.21 -10.12
CA LYS A 187 7.34 -7.82 -8.83
C LYS A 187 6.70 -8.51 -7.63
N ILE A 188 5.57 -9.20 -7.81
CA ILE A 188 4.85 -9.87 -6.74
C ILE A 188 5.59 -11.15 -6.37
N GLN A 189 6.01 -11.24 -5.12
CA GLN A 189 6.58 -12.44 -4.52
C GLN A 189 5.56 -12.98 -3.52
N SER A 190 5.00 -14.14 -3.82
CA SER A 190 4.12 -14.91 -2.95
C SER A 190 4.34 -16.39 -3.24
N SER A 191 4.16 -17.23 -2.23
CA SER A 191 4.42 -18.66 -2.28
C SER A 191 3.31 -19.43 -1.58
N PHE A 192 3.24 -20.71 -1.89
CA PHE A 192 2.52 -21.71 -1.12
C PHE A 192 3.41 -22.94 -1.04
N LEU A 193 3.23 -23.76 -0.02
CA LEU A 193 3.91 -25.04 0.15
C LEU A 193 2.87 -26.15 0.24
N VAL A 194 3.11 -27.26 -0.44
CA VAL A 194 2.32 -28.48 -0.34
C VAL A 194 3.24 -29.56 0.25
N ASN A 195 2.87 -30.10 1.40
CA ASN A 195 3.63 -31.16 2.07
C ASN A 195 2.67 -32.27 2.49
N GLY A 196 2.77 -33.43 1.83
CA GLY A 196 1.79 -34.51 1.96
C GLY A 196 0.38 -34.00 1.64
N ASN A 197 -0.49 -34.03 2.66
CA ASN A 197 -1.87 -33.58 2.59
C ASN A 197 -2.11 -32.19 3.19
N LYS A 198 -1.07 -31.37 3.36
CA LYS A 198 -1.15 -30.02 3.94
C LYS A 198 -0.74 -28.95 2.92
N ILE A 199 -1.58 -27.93 2.76
CA ILE A 199 -1.35 -26.75 1.93
C ILE A 199 -1.18 -25.52 2.85
N ASN A 200 0.00 -24.92 2.80
CA ASN A 200 0.35 -23.73 3.58
C ASN A 200 0.49 -22.51 2.63
N ILE A 201 -0.32 -21.48 2.82
CA ILE A 201 -0.34 -20.28 1.96
C ILE A 201 0.33 -19.10 2.68
N LEU A 202 1.17 -18.33 1.98
CA LEU A 202 1.76 -17.12 2.54
C LEU A 202 0.69 -16.01 2.65
N PRO A 203 0.38 -15.46 3.85
CA PRO A 203 -0.76 -14.54 4.04
C PRO A 203 -0.49 -13.09 3.62
N PHE A 204 0.58 -12.86 2.85
CA PHE A 204 0.93 -11.55 2.31
C PHE A 204 1.69 -11.71 0.99
N ILE A 205 1.72 -10.62 0.21
CA ILE A 205 2.66 -10.46 -0.90
C ILE A 205 3.86 -9.63 -0.44
N ARG A 206 5.05 -9.97 -0.94
CA ARG A 206 6.26 -9.15 -0.85
C ARG A 206 6.54 -8.51 -2.21
N MET A 207 7.03 -7.28 -2.19
CA MET A 207 7.59 -6.59 -3.35
C MET A 207 9.01 -6.10 -3.05
N PRO A 208 9.93 -6.10 -4.03
CA PRO A 208 11.31 -5.68 -3.85
C PRO A 208 11.43 -4.18 -3.55
N LYS A 209 12.62 -3.76 -3.08
CA LYS A 209 12.96 -2.38 -2.73
C LYS A 209 12.50 -1.36 -3.78
N ASN A 210 12.00 -0.22 -3.28
CA ASN A 210 11.46 0.90 -4.07
C ASN A 210 10.23 0.58 -4.94
N SER A 211 9.62 -0.60 -4.81
CA SER A 211 8.35 -0.90 -5.48
C SER A 211 7.21 -0.09 -4.89
N LYS A 212 6.44 0.57 -5.76
CA LYS A 212 5.17 1.18 -5.42
C LYS A 212 4.05 0.14 -5.43
N TRP A 213 3.09 0.30 -4.53
CA TRP A 213 1.81 -0.40 -4.63
C TRP A 213 0.91 0.27 -5.67
N ARG A 214 0.33 -0.57 -6.51
CA ARG A 214 -0.47 -0.34 -7.71
C ARG A 214 -1.54 -1.41 -7.76
N ASN A 215 -2.24 -1.64 -6.63
CA ASN A 215 -3.20 -2.73 -6.50
C ASN A 215 -2.61 -4.10 -6.87
N GLN A 216 -1.33 -4.36 -6.52
CA GLN A 216 -0.78 -5.72 -6.59
C GLN A 216 -1.46 -6.59 -5.55
N GLY A 217 -1.83 -7.80 -5.96
CA GLY A 217 -2.34 -8.86 -5.09
C GLY A 217 -2.28 -10.21 -5.78
N ILE A 218 -2.69 -11.25 -5.06
CA ILE A 218 -2.84 -12.61 -5.58
C ILE A 218 -4.17 -13.18 -5.11
N LYS A 219 -4.85 -13.91 -6.00
CA LYS A 219 -5.95 -14.80 -5.65
C LYS A 219 -5.51 -16.25 -5.80
N TYR A 220 -5.78 -17.08 -4.81
CA TYR A 220 -5.63 -18.52 -4.87
C TYR A 220 -7.02 -19.13 -5.05
N LYS A 221 -7.26 -19.84 -6.15
CA LYS A 221 -8.45 -20.68 -6.33
C LYS A 221 -8.03 -22.13 -6.16
N ILE A 222 -8.54 -22.78 -5.12
CA ILE A 222 -8.16 -24.14 -4.73
C ILE A 222 -9.33 -25.05 -5.05
N TYR A 223 -9.17 -25.83 -6.12
CA TYR A 223 -10.13 -26.81 -6.59
C TYR A 223 -9.85 -28.15 -5.92
N ILE A 224 -10.81 -28.64 -5.13
CA ILE A 224 -10.68 -29.80 -4.24
C ILE A 224 -11.52 -30.96 -4.80
N PRO A 225 -10.94 -32.16 -4.99
CA PRO A 225 -11.68 -33.35 -5.38
C PRO A 225 -12.85 -33.65 -4.44
N LYS A 226 -14.03 -33.92 -5.01
CA LYS A 226 -15.22 -34.33 -4.25
C LYS A 226 -14.95 -35.51 -3.32
N GLY A 227 -15.52 -35.47 -2.12
CA GLY A 227 -15.38 -36.51 -1.10
C GLY A 227 -14.17 -36.38 -0.16
N LYS A 228 -13.23 -35.46 -0.43
CA LYS A 228 -12.18 -35.12 0.54
C LYS A 228 -12.76 -34.39 1.77
N ASN A 229 -12.25 -34.72 2.95
CA ASN A 229 -12.51 -33.99 4.17
C ASN A 229 -11.52 -32.79 4.25
N VAL A 230 -12.02 -31.56 4.25
CA VAL A 230 -11.18 -30.36 4.30
C VAL A 230 -11.14 -29.81 5.72
N ILE A 231 -9.93 -29.67 6.26
CA ILE A 231 -9.69 -29.15 7.61
C ILE A 231 -8.95 -27.82 7.45
N PHE A 232 -9.61 -26.73 7.83
CA PHE A 232 -8.99 -25.42 7.86
C PHE A 232 -8.21 -25.25 9.17
N GLU A 233 -6.89 -25.13 9.07
CA GLU A 233 -6.04 -24.80 10.21
C GLU A 233 -6.13 -23.30 10.48
N TYR A 234 -6.99 -22.95 11.43
CA TYR A 234 -7.13 -21.59 11.93
C TYR A 234 -6.13 -21.34 13.05
N ASP A 235 -5.21 -20.39 12.88
CA ASP A 235 -4.45 -19.86 14.02
C ASP A 235 -5.36 -18.92 14.81
N GLU A 236 -5.84 -19.42 15.95
CA GLU A 236 -6.76 -18.73 16.87
C GLU A 236 -6.24 -17.35 17.33
N ASN A 237 -4.93 -17.11 17.24
CA ASN A 237 -4.33 -15.84 17.64
C ASN A 237 -4.28 -14.78 16.51
N HIS A 238 -4.49 -15.13 15.23
CA HIS A 238 -3.93 -14.32 14.13
C HIS A 238 -4.82 -13.93 12.93
N ALA A 239 -5.94 -14.60 12.64
CA ALA A 239 -6.67 -14.35 11.38
C ALA A 239 -7.82 -13.32 11.43
N LYS A 240 -8.91 -13.62 12.17
CA LYS A 240 -10.34 -13.34 11.89
C LYS A 240 -10.99 -14.44 11.03
N PRO A 241 -12.30 -14.73 11.21
CA PRO A 241 -12.97 -15.71 10.37
C PRO A 241 -12.98 -15.26 8.91
N PHE A 242 -12.55 -16.17 8.03
CA PHE A 242 -12.80 -16.07 6.60
C PHE A 242 -14.32 -16.10 6.38
N GLU A 243 -14.86 -15.21 5.55
CA GLU A 243 -16.20 -15.38 4.99
C GLU A 243 -16.11 -16.56 4.00
N ILE A 244 -16.49 -17.74 4.48
CA ILE A 244 -16.60 -18.96 3.67
C ILE A 244 -17.86 -18.83 2.82
N ASP A 245 -17.74 -18.12 1.70
CA ASP A 245 -18.78 -18.04 0.68
C ASP A 245 -18.64 -19.27 -0.23
N LEU A 246 -19.21 -20.40 0.22
CA LEU A 246 -19.36 -21.61 -0.59
C LEU A 246 -20.38 -21.32 -1.69
N MET A 247 -19.88 -20.80 -2.81
CA MET A 247 -20.63 -20.59 -4.05
C MET A 247 -21.07 -21.96 -4.62
N GLU A 248 -22.23 -22.44 -4.20
CA GLU A 248 -23.01 -23.40 -5.00
C GLU A 248 -23.37 -22.77 -6.36
N LYS A 249 -23.50 -23.62 -7.37
CA LYS A 249 -23.47 -23.25 -8.79
C LYS A 249 -24.84 -23.23 -9.45
#